data_AF-A0A7S1MZK6-F1
#
_entry.id   AF-A0A7S1MZK6-F1
#
_cell.length_a   1.000
_cell.length_b   1.000
_cell.length_c   1.000
_cell.angle_alpha   90.00
_cell.angle_beta   90.00
_cell.angle_gamma   90.00
#
_symmetry.space_group_name_H-M   'P 1'
#
loop_
_entity.id
_entity.type
_entity.pdbx_description
1 polymer ?
#
loop_
_entity_poly.entity_id
_entity_poly.type
_entity_poly.pdbx_seq_one_letter_code
_entity_poly.pdbx_strand_id
1 'polypeptide(L)'
;GVTAITAVSPAISARQEDTAVAVANVVMFGTLAMLAYPYLAHHILAADSHRIGMFLGLAVHDTSQAIGSALTYSNVYSDEVVLKVAAITKLSRNLCLAAVVPWLTYLNVRAETKDDEGKEEELEGKKSAGGKSVLAYVPPFVAGVCAMAVL
;
A
#
# COMPACT_ATOMS: atom_id res chain seq x y z
N GLY A 1 2.52 -0.03 5.54
CA GLY A 1 2.86 0.39 6.91
C GLY A 1 3.72 -0.67 7.54
N VAL A 2 3.10 -1.62 8.24
CA VAL A 2 3.78 -2.76 8.87
C VAL A 2 4.61 -3.56 7.87
N THR A 3 4.04 -3.90 6.70
CA THR A 3 4.73 -4.65 5.63
C THR A 3 6.03 -3.99 5.15
N ALA A 4 6.05 -2.66 5.04
CA ALA A 4 7.23 -1.92 4.64
C ALA A 4 8.29 -1.91 5.75
N ILE A 5 7.86 -1.72 7.01
CA ILE A 5 8.75 -1.81 8.17
C ILE A 5 9.43 -3.18 8.21
N THR A 6 8.66 -4.27 8.14
CA THR A 6 9.19 -5.63 8.20
C THR A 6 10.07 -5.99 7.00
N ALA A 7 9.79 -5.44 5.82
CA ALA A 7 10.60 -5.68 4.62
C ALA A 7 11.95 -4.96 4.66
N VAL A 8 12.01 -3.75 5.25
CA VAL A 8 13.23 -2.94 5.31
C VAL A 8 14.10 -3.27 6.52
N SER A 9 13.52 -3.73 7.64
CA SER A 9 14.26 -4.03 8.87
C SER A 9 15.52 -4.89 8.67
N PRO A 10 15.51 -6.00 7.89
CA PRO A 10 16.72 -6.79 7.66
C PRO A 10 17.79 -6.05 6.84
N ALA A 11 17.38 -5.23 5.87
CA ALA A 11 18.30 -4.51 4.99
C ALA A 11 19.13 -3.46 5.74
N ILE A 12 18.59 -2.91 6.82
CA ILE A 12 19.28 -1.93 7.67
C ILE A 12 19.80 -2.52 8.99
N SER A 13 19.74 -3.84 9.17
CA SER A 13 20.10 -4.52 10.43
C SER A 13 19.39 -3.93 11.66
N ALA A 14 18.10 -3.58 11.52
CA ALA A 14 17.32 -3.00 12.61
C ALA A 14 17.18 -4.01 13.77
N ARG A 15 17.26 -3.51 15.01
CA ARG A 15 17.00 -4.32 16.19
C ARG A 15 15.53 -4.75 16.20
N GLN A 16 15.27 -5.95 16.73
CA GLN A 16 13.90 -6.47 16.82
C GLN A 16 13.01 -5.57 17.68
N GLU A 17 13.57 -5.01 18.75
CA GLU A 17 12.91 -4.04 19.64
C GLU A 17 12.43 -2.81 18.87
N ASP A 18 13.30 -2.21 18.05
CA ASP A 18 12.97 -1.01 17.26
C ASP A 18 11.89 -1.31 16.21
N THR A 19 11.98 -2.48 15.57
CA THR A 19 10.97 -2.95 14.60
C THR A 19 9.61 -3.15 15.29
N ALA A 20 9.60 -3.79 16.46
CA ALA A 20 8.39 -4.03 17.23
C ALA A 20 7.75 -2.72 17.69
N VAL A 21 8.55 -1.77 18.19
CA VAL A 21 8.06 -0.43 18.60
C VAL A 21 7.48 0.32 17.40
N ALA A 22 8.13 0.27 16.24
CA ALA A 22 7.61 0.91 15.03
C ALA A 22 6.27 0.33 14.57
N VAL A 23 6.16 -1.00 14.54
CA VAL A 23 4.90 -1.69 14.21
C VAL A 23 3.81 -1.38 15.24
N ALA A 24 4.15 -1.40 16.53
CA ALA A 24 3.23 -1.08 17.61
C ALA A 24 2.66 0.34 17.47
N ASN A 25 3.48 1.34 17.16
CA ASN A 25 3.02 2.71 16.93
C ASN A 25 2.05 2.80 15.74
N VAL A 26 2.36 2.15 14.62
CA VAL A 26 1.46 2.15 13.44
C VAL A 26 0.11 1.54 13.79
N VAL A 27 0.10 0.40 14.49
CA VAL A 27 -1.13 -0.27 14.91
C VAL A 27 -1.88 0.59 15.93
N MET A 28 -1.18 1.18 16.90
CA MET A 28 -1.76 2.05 17.92
C MET A 28 -2.49 3.24 17.31
N PHE A 29 -1.84 3.99 16.43
CA PHE A 29 -2.48 5.13 15.75
C PHE A 29 -3.61 4.68 14.82
N GLY A 30 -3.46 3.54 14.14
CA GLY A 30 -4.51 2.97 13.31
C GLY A 30 -5.75 2.56 14.11
N THR A 31 -5.56 1.99 15.31
CA THR A 31 -6.64 1.63 16.23
C THR A 31 -7.31 2.88 16.80
N LEU A 32 -6.53 3.90 17.20
CA LEU A 32 -7.08 5.18 17.64
C LEU A 32 -7.92 5.84 16.53
N ALA A 33 -7.42 5.86 15.30
CA ALA A 33 -8.15 6.34 14.14
C ALA A 33 -9.44 5.53 13.90
N MET A 34 -9.36 4.20 13.95
CA MET A 34 -10.52 3.32 13.78
C MET A 34 -11.64 3.65 14.76
N LEU A 35 -11.29 3.94 16.03
CA LEU A 35 -12.26 4.27 17.08
C LEU A 35 -12.75 5.72 17.01
N ALA A 36 -11.89 6.68 16.67
CA ALA A 36 -12.21 8.11 16.73
C ALA A 36 -12.87 8.64 15.43
N TYR A 37 -12.41 8.17 14.26
CA TYR A 37 -12.86 8.68 12.98
C TYR A 37 -14.35 8.52 12.66
N PRO A 38 -15.09 7.47 13.07
CA PRO A 38 -16.50 7.37 12.70
C PRO A 38 -17.32 8.49 13.36
N TYR A 39 -17.01 8.84 14.60
CA TYR A 39 -17.66 9.96 15.29
C TYR A 39 -17.22 11.31 14.72
N LEU A 40 -15.93 11.49 14.48
CA LEU A 40 -15.42 12.73 13.91
C LEU A 40 -16.05 12.98 12.53
N ALA A 41 -15.99 11.99 11.65
CA ALA A 41 -16.51 12.06 10.29
C ALA A 41 -17.99 12.43 10.25
N HIS A 42 -18.80 11.90 11.17
CA HIS A 42 -20.20 12.25 11.29
C HIS A 42 -20.42 13.77 11.42
N HIS A 43 -19.66 14.41 12.31
CA HIS A 43 -19.78 15.84 12.58
C HIS A 43 -19.18 16.70 11.48
N ILE A 44 -18.03 16.33 10.92
CA ILE A 44 -17.32 17.17 9.93
C ILE A 44 -17.87 17.02 8.50
N LEU A 45 -18.51 15.91 8.17
CA LEU A 45 -18.99 15.62 6.81
C LEU A 45 -20.52 15.70 6.69
N ALA A 46 -21.17 16.39 7.62
CA ALA A 46 -22.62 16.65 7.63
C ALA A 46 -23.46 15.37 7.46
N ALA A 47 -23.01 14.26 8.06
CA ALA A 47 -23.65 12.95 7.95
C ALA A 47 -23.86 12.43 6.50
N ASP A 48 -23.09 12.90 5.52
CA ASP A 48 -23.15 12.37 4.14
C ASP A 48 -22.49 10.98 4.07
N SER A 49 -23.30 9.96 3.83
CA SER A 49 -22.89 8.55 3.83
C SER A 49 -21.75 8.27 2.85
N HIS A 50 -21.78 8.88 1.66
CA HIS A 50 -20.78 8.61 0.63
C HIS A 50 -19.44 9.26 0.98
N ARG A 51 -19.46 10.52 1.43
CA ARG A 51 -18.26 11.25 1.86
C ARG A 51 -17.63 10.61 3.10
N ILE A 52 -18.44 10.18 4.05
CA ILE A 52 -17.96 9.48 5.26
C ILE A 52 -17.36 8.13 4.88
N GLY A 53 -18.05 7.34 4.05
CA GLY A 53 -17.52 6.07 3.56
C GLY A 53 -16.17 6.23 2.86
N MET A 54 -16.06 7.19 1.93
CA MET A 54 -14.79 7.49 1.27
C MET A 54 -13.72 7.92 2.25
N PHE A 55 -14.06 8.80 3.21
CA PHE A 55 -13.13 9.26 4.24
C PHE A 55 -12.61 8.11 5.09
N LEU A 56 -13.47 7.26 5.64
CA LEU A 56 -13.07 6.11 6.46
C LEU A 56 -12.22 5.11 5.66
N GLY A 57 -12.57 4.88 4.38
CA GLY A 57 -11.80 4.02 3.47
C GLY A 57 -10.42 4.57 3.10
N LEU A 58 -10.26 5.89 3.01
CA LEU A 58 -9.00 6.54 2.62
C LEU A 58 -8.10 6.85 3.82
N ALA A 59 -8.67 7.33 4.93
CA ALA A 59 -7.93 7.89 6.06
C ALA A 59 -7.29 6.80 6.95
N VAL A 60 -7.92 5.64 7.10
CA VAL A 60 -7.35 4.53 7.88
C VAL A 60 -6.43 3.72 6.98
N HIS A 61 -5.15 3.56 7.33
CA HIS A 61 -4.16 2.94 6.45
C HIS A 61 -4.28 1.42 6.34
N ASP A 62 -4.70 0.74 7.41
CA ASP A 62 -4.94 -0.71 7.46
C ASP A 62 -6.37 -1.06 6.98
N THR A 63 -6.52 -2.16 6.24
CA THR A 63 -7.82 -2.58 5.68
C THR A 63 -8.76 -3.08 6.77
N SER A 64 -8.29 -3.92 7.69
CA SER A 64 -9.14 -4.48 8.75
C SER A 64 -9.64 -3.36 9.67
N GLN A 65 -8.77 -2.41 10.01
CA GLN A 65 -9.14 -1.26 10.83
C GLN A 65 -10.09 -0.29 10.09
N ALA A 66 -9.91 -0.08 8.78
CA ALA A 66 -10.82 0.76 7.98
C ALA A 66 -12.24 0.18 7.93
N ILE A 67 -12.35 -1.13 7.66
CA ILE A 67 -13.63 -1.84 7.65
C ILE A 67 -14.24 -1.85 9.06
N GLY A 68 -13.43 -2.08 10.10
CA GLY A 68 -13.87 -2.00 11.48
C GLY A 68 -14.44 -0.63 11.85
N SER A 69 -13.80 0.46 11.41
CA SER A 69 -14.29 1.82 11.63
C SER A 69 -15.63 2.09 10.93
N ALA A 70 -15.76 1.64 9.68
CA ALA A 70 -16.99 1.77 8.91
C ALA A 70 -18.13 0.90 9.47
N LEU A 71 -17.81 -0.30 9.99
CA LEU A 71 -18.76 -1.14 10.73
C LEU A 71 -19.23 -0.45 12.00
N THR A 72 -18.32 0.17 12.77
CA THR A 72 -18.70 0.95 13.95
C THR A 72 -19.65 2.08 13.56
N TYR A 73 -19.35 2.85 12.51
CA TYR A 73 -20.25 3.89 12.02
C TYR A 73 -21.62 3.34 11.64
N SER A 74 -21.65 2.27 10.84
CA SER A 74 -22.88 1.64 10.36
C SER A 74 -23.77 1.17 11.51
N ASN A 75 -23.20 0.64 12.59
CA ASN A 75 -23.96 0.20 13.76
C ASN A 75 -24.45 1.38 14.61
N VAL A 76 -23.59 2.37 14.85
CA VAL A 76 -23.92 3.53 15.71
C VAL A 76 -24.99 4.42 15.08
N TYR A 77 -24.91 4.67 13.76
CA TYR A 77 -25.80 5.59 13.05
C TYR A 77 -26.82 4.88 12.14
N SER A 78 -26.86 3.55 12.15
CA SER A 78 -27.77 2.73 11.32
C SER A 78 -27.67 3.04 9.82
N ASP A 79 -26.44 3.28 9.33
CA ASP A 79 -26.16 3.63 7.94
C ASP A 79 -25.18 2.63 7.30
N GLU A 80 -25.73 1.62 6.65
CA GLU A 80 -24.96 0.56 5.98
C GLU A 80 -24.26 1.03 4.70
N VAL A 81 -24.65 2.18 4.13
CA VAL A 81 -24.06 2.69 2.88
C VAL A 81 -22.59 3.03 3.11
N VAL A 82 -22.28 3.59 4.29
CA VAL A 82 -20.90 3.94 4.69
C VAL A 82 -19.96 2.74 4.63
N LEU A 83 -20.40 1.57 5.11
CA LEU A 83 -19.60 0.35 5.08
C LEU A 83 -19.26 -0.07 3.66
N LYS A 84 -20.26 -0.08 2.78
CA LYS A 84 -20.08 -0.46 1.36
C LYS A 84 -19.13 0.50 0.65
N VAL A 85 -19.34 1.81 0.82
CA VAL A 85 -18.50 2.84 0.19
C VAL A 85 -17.07 2.79 0.72
N ALA A 86 -16.88 2.61 2.04
CA ALA A 86 -15.55 2.47 2.62
C ALA A 86 -14.81 1.24 2.09
N ALA A 87 -15.49 0.10 2.02
CA ALA A 87 -14.92 -1.14 1.50
C ALA A 87 -14.51 -1.00 0.03
N ILE A 88 -15.41 -0.49 -0.82
CA ILE A 88 -15.11 -0.26 -2.24
C ILE A 88 -13.93 0.71 -2.38
N THR A 89 -13.97 1.85 -1.72
CA THR A 89 -12.90 2.86 -1.79
C THR A 89 -11.54 2.26 -1.39
N LYS A 90 -11.51 1.48 -0.31
CA LYS A 90 -10.29 0.84 0.20
C LYS A 90 -9.73 -0.21 -0.76
N LEU A 91 -10.61 -1.06 -1.29
CA LEU A 91 -10.24 -2.13 -2.23
C LEU A 91 -9.80 -1.55 -3.58
N SER A 92 -10.51 -0.56 -4.11
CA SER A 92 -10.12 0.15 -5.34
C SER A 92 -8.72 0.73 -5.22
N ARG A 93 -8.39 1.38 -4.10
CA ARG A 93 -7.03 1.89 -3.85
C ARG A 93 -6.00 0.76 -3.87
N ASN A 94 -6.27 -0.34 -3.16
CA ASN A 94 -5.34 -1.47 -3.10
C ASN A 94 -5.16 -2.12 -4.49
N LEU A 95 -6.22 -2.22 -5.28
CA LEU A 95 -6.18 -2.71 -6.65
C LEU A 95 -5.36 -1.78 -7.57
N CYS A 96 -5.57 -0.46 -7.48
CA CYS A 96 -4.78 0.51 -8.23
C CYS A 96 -3.29 0.42 -7.89
N LEU A 97 -2.94 0.25 -6.61
CA LEU A 97 -1.53 0.08 -6.20
C LEU A 97 -0.91 -1.18 -6.79
N ALA A 98 -1.66 -2.29 -6.91
CA ALA A 98 -1.17 -3.50 -7.55
C ALA A 98 -0.78 -3.30 -9.02
N ALA A 99 -1.46 -2.38 -9.74
CA ALA A 99 -1.13 -2.03 -11.13
C ALA A 99 -0.07 -0.92 -11.24
N VAL A 100 -0.13 0.10 -10.38
CA VAL A 100 0.77 1.27 -10.43
C VAL A 100 2.18 0.93 -9.99
N VAL A 101 2.37 0.07 -8.98
CA VAL A 101 3.73 -0.28 -8.49
C VAL A 101 4.59 -0.91 -9.58
N PRO A 102 4.17 -1.98 -10.29
CA PRO A 102 4.94 -2.55 -11.39
C PRO A 102 5.18 -1.57 -12.54
N TRP A 103 4.17 -0.74 -12.84
CA TRP A 103 4.29 0.30 -13.87
C TRP A 103 5.40 1.31 -13.52
N LEU A 104 5.43 1.81 -12.30
CA LEU A 104 6.48 2.72 -11.82
C LEU A 104 7.85 2.03 -11.74
N THR A 105 7.92 0.76 -11.32
CA THR A 105 9.16 -0.01 -11.34
C THR A 105 9.69 -0.15 -12.76
N TYR A 106 8.84 -0.45 -13.74
CA TYR A 106 9.21 -0.55 -15.16
C TYR A 106 9.77 0.78 -15.71
N LEU A 107 9.13 1.90 -15.38
CA LEU A 107 9.62 3.23 -15.80
C LEU A 107 10.97 3.60 -15.15
N ASN A 108 11.18 3.27 -13.86
CA ASN A 108 12.44 3.55 -13.18
C ASN A 108 13.61 2.69 -13.71
N VAL A 109 13.41 1.38 -13.88
CA VAL A 109 14.43 0.50 -14.46
C VAL A 109 14.85 0.97 -15.86
N ARG A 110 13.88 1.44 -16.65
CA ARG A 110 14.14 1.95 -18.00
C ARG A 110 14.87 3.31 -18.01
N ALA A 111 14.75 4.10 -16.94
CA ALA A 111 15.49 5.34 -16.76
C ALA A 111 16.95 5.08 -16.33
N GLU A 112 17.17 4.09 -15.46
CA GLU A 112 18.53 3.67 -15.07
C GLU A 112 19.31 3.07 -16.25
N THR A 113 18.67 2.28 -17.12
CA THR A 113 19.34 1.78 -18.35
C THR A 113 19.78 2.89 -19.30
N LYS A 114 19.17 4.08 -19.28
CA LYS A 114 19.59 5.21 -20.12
C LYS A 114 20.79 5.98 -19.55
N ASP A 115 21.00 5.93 -18.23
CA ASP A 115 22.19 6.48 -17.57
C ASP A 115 23.38 5.49 -17.63
N ASP A 116 23.11 4.18 -17.72
CA ASP A 116 24.13 3.14 -17.94
C ASP A 116 24.62 3.07 -19.41
N GLU A 117 23.77 3.31 -20.42
CA GLU A 117 24.21 3.41 -21.83
C GLU A 117 25.31 4.48 -22.05
N GLY A 118 25.33 5.54 -21.24
CA GLY A 118 26.39 6.58 -21.26
C GLY A 118 27.69 6.19 -20.54
N LYS A 119 27.69 5.10 -19.76
CA LYS A 119 28.86 4.53 -19.07
C LYS A 119 29.36 3.22 -19.69
N GLU A 120 28.53 2.56 -20.51
CA GLU A 120 28.85 1.29 -21.16
C GLU A 120 29.91 1.43 -22.28
N GLU A 121 30.02 2.57 -22.96
CA GLU A 121 31.11 2.81 -23.94
C GLU A 121 32.52 2.79 -23.29
N GLU A 122 32.64 3.07 -21.98
CA GLU A 122 33.93 3.09 -21.28
C GLU A 122 34.31 1.71 -20.67
N LEU A 123 33.35 0.78 -20.55
CA LEU A 123 33.51 -0.50 -19.87
C LEU A 123 33.47 -1.74 -20.78
N GLU A 124 33.19 -1.60 -22.09
CA GLU A 124 33.24 -2.68 -23.09
C GLU A 124 34.59 -3.45 -23.15
N GLY A 125 35.66 -2.90 -22.58
CA GLY A 125 36.97 -3.58 -22.48
C GLY A 125 37.05 -4.74 -21.48
N LYS A 126 36.05 -4.96 -20.60
CA LYS A 126 36.16 -5.96 -19.53
C LYS A 126 34.88 -6.78 -19.31
N LYS A 127 34.78 -7.86 -20.08
CA LYS A 127 34.12 -9.13 -19.72
C LYS A 127 32.61 -9.01 -19.51
N SER A 128 31.82 -9.32 -20.53
CA SER A 128 31.33 -10.70 -20.73
C SER A 128 30.86 -11.37 -19.43
N ALA A 129 29.53 -11.40 -19.27
CA ALA A 129 28.70 -12.43 -18.63
C ALA A 129 27.72 -11.88 -17.58
N GLY A 130 26.43 -11.91 -17.92
CA GLY A 130 25.35 -11.99 -16.93
C GLY A 130 24.21 -10.97 -17.12
N GLY A 131 23.47 -11.08 -18.23
CA GLY A 131 22.23 -10.32 -18.41
C GLY A 131 21.22 -10.66 -17.32
N LYS A 132 21.00 -9.75 -16.37
CA LYS A 132 19.98 -9.91 -15.33
C LYS A 132 18.64 -9.40 -15.85
N SER A 133 17.75 -10.35 -16.10
CA SER A 133 16.39 -10.11 -16.58
C SER A 133 15.59 -9.20 -15.65
N VAL A 134 14.88 -8.23 -16.23
CA VAL A 134 13.92 -7.30 -15.59
C VAL A 134 12.89 -8.05 -14.71
N LEU A 135 12.67 -9.34 -14.99
CA LEU A 135 11.85 -10.26 -14.21
C LEU A 135 12.32 -10.44 -12.75
N ALA A 136 13.59 -10.12 -12.43
CA ALA A 136 14.14 -10.20 -11.08
C ALA A 136 13.68 -9.06 -10.14
N TYR A 137 13.17 -7.95 -10.70
CA TYR A 137 12.77 -6.77 -9.93
C TYR A 137 11.26 -6.67 -9.68
N VAL A 138 10.46 -7.49 -10.38
CA VAL A 138 9.01 -7.51 -10.18
C VAL A 138 8.73 -8.34 -8.92
N PRO A 139 8.13 -7.76 -7.86
CA PRO A 139 7.77 -8.53 -6.68
C PRO A 139 6.87 -9.72 -7.06
N PRO A 140 7.14 -10.94 -6.56
CA PRO A 140 6.46 -12.16 -7.01
C PRO A 140 4.93 -12.14 -6.83
N PHE A 141 4.38 -11.27 -5.96
CA PHE A 141 2.94 -11.09 -5.80
C PHE A 141 2.27 -10.48 -7.05
N VAL A 142 3.00 -9.66 -7.82
CA VAL A 142 2.50 -8.98 -9.03
C VAL A 142 2.22 -10.01 -10.12
N ALA A 143 3.16 -10.94 -10.34
CA ALA A 143 2.99 -12.05 -11.27
C ALA A 143 1.77 -12.91 -10.89
N GLY A 144 1.52 -13.12 -9.59
CA GLY A 144 0.34 -13.82 -9.08
C GLY A 144 -0.98 -13.10 -9.39
N VAL A 145 -1.04 -11.78 -9.26
CA VAL A 145 -2.24 -10.99 -9.60
C VAL A 145 -2.51 -11.01 -11.11
N CYS A 146 -1.48 -10.89 -11.94
CA CYS A 146 -1.63 -10.97 -13.40
C CYS A 146 -2.05 -12.36 -13.87
N ALA A 147 -1.53 -13.44 -13.27
CA ALA A 147 -1.94 -14.81 -13.58
C ALA A 147 -3.42 -15.06 -13.22
N MET A 148 -3.88 -14.52 -12.09
CA MET A 148 -5.29 -14.59 -11.67
C MET A 148 -6.22 -13.76 -12.54
N ALA A 149 -5.75 -12.66 -13.15
CA ALA A 149 -6.58 -11.82 -14.03
C ALA A 149 -6.85 -12.45 -15.42
N VAL A 150 -6.13 -13.51 -15.78
CA VAL A 150 -6.22 -14.21 -17.07
C VAL A 150 -7.00 -15.54 -16.95
N LEU A 151 -7.27 -15.99 -15.72
CA LEU A 151 -8.10 -17.15 -15.38
C LEU A 151 -9.54 -16.74 -15.12
#